data_AF-A0A846TD54-F1
#
_entry.id   AF-A0A846TD54-F1
#
_cell.length_a   1.000
_cell.length_b   1.000
_cell.length_c   1.000
_cell.angle_alpha   90.00
_cell.angle_beta   90.00
_cell.angle_gamma   90.00
#
_symmetry.space_group_name_H-M   'P 1'
#
loop_
_entity.id
_entity.type
_entity.pdbx_description
1 polymer ?
#
loop_
_entity_poly.entity_id
_entity_poly.type
_entity_poly.pdbx_seq_one_letter_code
_entity_poly.pdbx_strand_id
1 'polypeptide(L)'
;MEIQFTVPWSYSDEEDTTFPLPDDYKYWRPLVSHFLKKADTIEFHCWNKEQEAIKEIQSIVNCSVHAGDNMTLFQFSNVQNIQYFLLNKYEIENKFKWFTVNLIRYGEIIFHSGHWATEFAVNAESAEETAWIQSVTPTNTEFLFY
;
A
#
# COMPACT_ATOMS: atom_id res chain seq x y z
N MET A 1 -6.82 -17.23 5.86
CA MET A 1 -8.11 -16.75 5.32
C MET A 1 -7.80 -15.57 4.46
N GLU A 2 -8.14 -15.64 3.17
CA GLU A 2 -7.91 -14.52 2.27
C GLU A 2 -9.06 -13.52 2.48
N ILE A 3 -8.69 -12.25 2.65
CA ILE A 3 -9.64 -11.16 2.83
C ILE A 3 -9.30 -10.09 1.81
N GLN A 4 -10.29 -9.68 1.05
CA GLN A 4 -10.22 -8.50 0.20
C GLN A 4 -11.10 -7.42 0.79
N PHE A 5 -10.64 -6.18 0.79
CA PHE A 5 -11.43 -5.08 1.29
C PHE A 5 -11.16 -3.77 0.59
N THR A 6 -12.21 -2.96 0.49
CA THR A 6 -12.18 -1.64 -0.15
C THR A 6 -12.56 -0.60 0.87
N VAL A 7 -11.64 0.33 1.13
CA VAL A 7 -11.86 1.48 1.99
C VAL A 7 -12.77 2.48 1.26
N PRO A 8 -13.74 3.12 1.92
CA PRO A 8 -14.57 4.14 1.28
C PRO A 8 -13.73 5.32 0.80
N TRP A 9 -14.03 5.78 -0.42
CA TRP A 9 -13.38 6.94 -1.04
C TRP A 9 -14.40 7.69 -1.91
N SER A 10 -14.08 8.93 -2.23
CA SER A 10 -14.83 9.74 -3.20
C SER A 10 -13.88 10.38 -4.21
N TYR A 11 -14.45 10.92 -5.29
CA TYR A 11 -13.73 11.85 -6.16
C TYR A 11 -13.93 13.27 -5.64
N SER A 12 -12.88 14.07 -5.71
CA SER A 12 -12.98 15.51 -5.54
C SER A 12 -13.60 16.13 -6.80
N ASP A 13 -14.64 16.95 -6.66
CA ASP A 13 -15.19 17.73 -7.77
C ASP A 13 -14.22 18.83 -8.27
N GLU A 14 -13.16 19.13 -7.50
CA GLU A 14 -12.18 20.19 -7.77
C GLU A 14 -10.81 19.68 -8.24
N GLU A 15 -10.56 18.37 -8.20
CA GLU A 15 -9.29 17.75 -8.60
C GLU A 15 -9.48 16.61 -9.61
N ASP A 16 -8.39 16.23 -10.28
CA ASP A 16 -8.34 15.16 -11.27
C ASP A 16 -9.11 13.89 -10.80
N THR A 17 -10.25 13.64 -11.44
CA THR A 17 -11.21 12.55 -11.16
C THR A 17 -10.63 11.13 -11.30
N THR A 18 -9.32 11.00 -11.56
CA THR A 18 -8.65 9.70 -11.68
C THR A 18 -8.12 9.16 -10.35
N PHE A 19 -8.08 9.97 -9.29
CA PHE A 19 -7.52 9.59 -8.00
C PHE A 19 -8.63 9.39 -6.93
N PRO A 20 -8.81 8.18 -6.39
CA PRO A 20 -9.75 7.95 -5.29
C PRO A 20 -9.19 8.55 -4.00
N LEU A 21 -10.00 9.34 -3.31
CA LEU A 21 -9.60 10.04 -2.09
C LEU A 21 -10.41 9.52 -0.90
N PRO A 22 -9.82 8.71 -0.01
CA PRO A 22 -10.44 8.42 1.29
C PRO A 22 -10.39 9.66 2.19
N ASP A 23 -11.26 9.72 3.21
CA ASP A 23 -11.32 10.85 4.15
C ASP A 23 -9.98 11.10 4.87
N ASP A 24 -9.28 10.02 5.24
CA ASP A 24 -7.90 10.03 5.74
C ASP A 24 -7.23 8.65 5.56
N TYR A 25 -5.92 8.57 5.76
CA TYR A 25 -5.13 7.32 5.70
C TYR A 25 -4.79 6.74 7.09
N LYS A 26 -5.57 6.99 8.15
CA LYS A 26 -5.23 6.52 9.51
C LYS A 26 -5.11 5.00 9.62
N TYR A 27 -5.79 4.25 8.74
CA TYR A 27 -5.71 2.79 8.66
C TYR A 27 -4.37 2.29 8.12
N TRP A 28 -3.67 3.10 7.31
CA TRP A 28 -2.45 2.70 6.61
C TRP A 28 -1.37 2.20 7.56
N ARG A 29 -0.98 3.07 8.51
CA ARG A 29 0.15 2.79 9.40
C ARG A 29 -0.09 1.57 10.30
N PRO A 30 -1.25 1.41 10.97
CA PRO A 30 -1.56 0.19 11.72
C PRO A 30 -1.49 -1.08 10.87
N LEU A 31 -2.17 -1.10 9.71
CA LEU A 31 -2.20 -2.26 8.80
C LEU A 31 -0.80 -2.63 8.36
N VAL A 32 -0.08 -1.68 7.75
CA VAL A 32 1.23 -1.94 7.18
C VAL A 32 2.22 -2.33 8.27
N SER A 33 2.25 -1.63 9.42
CA SER A 33 3.17 -1.98 10.52
C SER A 33 2.98 -3.40 11.02
N HIS A 34 1.76 -3.93 10.96
CA HIS A 34 1.45 -5.29 11.40
C HIS A 34 2.01 -6.35 10.44
N PHE A 35 1.74 -6.21 9.14
CA PHE A 35 2.24 -7.14 8.12
C PHE A 35 3.73 -6.95 7.81
N LEU A 36 4.29 -5.76 8.02
CA LEU A 36 5.71 -5.48 7.81
C LEU A 36 6.61 -6.27 8.75
N LYS A 37 6.14 -6.63 9.95
CA LYS A 37 6.87 -7.51 10.87
C LYS A 37 7.04 -8.94 10.33
N LYS A 38 6.19 -9.30 9.37
CA LYS A 38 6.08 -10.63 8.81
C LYS A 38 6.82 -10.77 7.48
N ALA A 39 6.93 -9.69 6.72
CA ALA A 39 7.54 -9.66 5.40
C ALA A 39 9.07 -9.73 5.43
N ASP A 40 9.67 -10.29 4.38
CA ASP A 40 11.11 -10.18 4.09
C ASP A 40 11.40 -9.20 2.95
N THR A 41 10.39 -8.87 2.15
CA THR A 41 10.52 -8.09 0.93
C THR A 41 9.37 -7.08 0.83
N ILE A 42 9.69 -5.88 0.34
CA ILE A 42 8.74 -4.79 0.07
C ILE A 42 8.82 -4.47 -1.42
N GLU A 43 7.68 -4.26 -2.05
CA GLU A 43 7.60 -3.89 -3.45
C GLU A 43 6.64 -2.70 -3.65
N PHE A 44 7.06 -1.74 -4.48
CA PHE A 44 6.27 -0.57 -4.89
C PHE A 44 6.02 -0.62 -6.39
N HIS A 45 4.80 -0.30 -6.81
CA HIS A 45 4.51 0.02 -8.22
C HIS A 45 4.08 1.48 -8.31
N CYS A 46 4.67 2.19 -9.28
CA CYS A 46 4.32 3.57 -9.62
C CYS A 46 3.97 3.65 -11.10
N TRP A 47 3.03 4.50 -11.48
CA TRP A 47 2.85 4.82 -12.89
C TRP A 47 4.08 5.54 -13.41
N ASN A 48 4.49 5.26 -14.65
CA ASN A 48 5.64 5.91 -15.27
C ASN A 48 5.52 7.45 -15.31
N LYS A 49 4.30 8.01 -15.25
CA LYS A 49 4.06 9.46 -15.16
C LYS A 49 4.33 10.06 -13.77
N GLU A 50 4.33 9.27 -12.70
CA GLU A 50 4.52 9.70 -11.31
C GLU A 50 6.01 9.88 -10.98
N GLN A 51 6.67 10.76 -11.74
CA GLN A 51 8.12 10.96 -11.70
C GLN A 51 8.64 11.43 -10.34
N GLU A 52 7.83 12.15 -9.57
CA GLU A 52 8.21 12.60 -8.22
C GLU A 52 8.33 11.42 -7.25
N ALA A 53 7.30 10.56 -7.20
CA ALA A 53 7.32 9.34 -6.37
C ALA A 53 8.48 8.41 -6.77
N ILE A 54 8.70 8.24 -8.08
CA ILE A 54 9.82 7.45 -8.63
C ILE A 54 11.17 8.00 -8.15
N LYS A 55 11.40 9.31 -8.28
CA LYS A 55 12.68 9.94 -7.88
C LYS A 55 12.90 9.87 -6.37
N GLU A 56 11.85 10.03 -5.57
CA GLU A 56 11.94 9.91 -4.12
C GLU A 56 12.39 8.50 -3.72
N ILE A 57 11.77 7.46 -4.27
CA ILE A 57 12.15 6.06 -4.02
C ILE A 57 13.61 5.82 -4.45
N GLN A 58 14.00 6.26 -5.65
CA GLN A 58 15.36 6.12 -6.16
C GLN A 58 16.41 6.82 -5.28
N SER A 59 16.06 7.94 -4.64
CA SER A 59 16.98 8.66 -3.75
C SER A 59 17.33 7.91 -2.47
N ILE A 60 16.47 6.97 -2.06
CA ILE A 60 16.61 6.21 -0.82
C ILE A 60 17.44 4.94 -1.05
N VAL A 61 17.52 4.46 -2.30
CA VAL A 61 18.01 3.11 -2.61
C VAL A 61 18.58 2.99 -4.02
N ASN A 62 19.81 2.46 -4.10
CA ASN A 62 20.37 1.90 -5.33
C ASN A 62 19.73 0.52 -5.60
N CYS A 63 18.54 0.49 -6.19
CA CYS A 63 17.78 -0.75 -6.40
C CYS A 63 17.59 -1.09 -7.88
N SER A 64 17.18 -2.34 -8.12
CA SER A 64 16.75 -2.85 -9.41
C SER A 64 15.42 -2.22 -9.78
N VAL A 65 15.42 -1.46 -10.88
CA VAL A 65 14.23 -0.84 -11.45
C VAL A 65 13.78 -1.69 -12.63
N HIS A 66 12.55 -2.19 -12.57
CA HIS A 66 11.92 -2.80 -13.73
C HIS A 66 10.86 -1.84 -14.26
N ALA A 67 11.20 -1.11 -15.32
CA ALA A 67 10.23 -0.31 -16.05
C ALA A 67 9.52 -1.22 -17.06
N GLY A 68 8.25 -1.54 -16.80
CA GLY A 68 7.34 -2.03 -17.81
C GLY A 68 6.79 -0.88 -18.66
N ASP A 69 5.95 -1.20 -19.64
CA ASP A 69 5.42 -0.20 -20.59
C ASP A 69 4.71 0.98 -19.90
N ASN A 70 4.02 0.72 -18.77
CA ASN A 70 3.23 1.74 -18.07
C ASN A 70 3.64 1.98 -16.60
N MET A 71 4.38 1.06 -15.99
CA MET A 71 4.72 1.14 -14.56
C MET A 71 6.20 0.91 -14.30
N THR A 72 6.68 1.57 -13.27
CA THR A 72 8.00 1.38 -12.69
C THR A 72 7.84 0.59 -11.40
N LEU A 73 8.52 -0.56 -11.32
CA LEU A 73 8.49 -1.46 -10.17
C LEU A 73 9.80 -1.36 -9.41
N PHE A 74 9.70 -1.32 -8.09
CA PHE A 74 10.83 -1.34 -7.18
C PHE A 74 10.66 -2.43 -6.14
N GLN A 75 11.74 -3.15 -5.85
CA GLN A 75 11.74 -4.24 -4.87
C GLN A 75 12.93 -4.10 -3.92
N PHE A 76 12.69 -4.31 -2.63
CA PHE A 76 13.67 -4.13 -1.55
C PHE A 76 13.58 -5.26 -0.54
N SER A 77 14.71 -5.59 0.07
CA SER A 77 14.69 -6.29 1.34
C SER A 77 14.03 -5.41 2.41
N ASN A 78 13.28 -6.04 3.32
CA ASN A 78 12.59 -5.37 4.41
C ASN A 78 13.58 -4.90 5.49
N VAL A 79 14.20 -3.74 5.27
CA VAL A 79 15.18 -3.11 6.17
C VAL A 79 14.67 -1.78 6.71
N GLN A 80 15.25 -1.34 7.84
CA GLN A 80 14.72 -0.25 8.66
C GLN A 80 14.48 1.08 7.91
N ASN A 81 15.36 1.48 6.99
CA ASN A 81 15.19 2.71 6.20
C ASN A 81 13.97 2.63 5.27
N ILE A 82 13.71 1.47 4.67
CA ILE A 82 12.54 1.25 3.80
C ILE A 82 11.27 1.17 4.64
N GLN A 83 11.31 0.50 5.80
CA GLN A 83 10.18 0.51 6.73
C GLN A 83 9.83 1.93 7.17
N TYR A 84 10.84 2.74 7.52
CA TYR A 84 10.63 4.13 7.89
C TYR A 84 9.98 4.93 6.76
N PHE A 85 10.45 4.76 5.53
CA PHE A 85 9.87 5.39 4.35
C PHE A 85 8.40 4.99 4.16
N LEU A 86 8.12 3.69 4.16
CA LEU A 86 6.79 3.12 3.98
C LEU A 86 5.78 3.63 5.03
N LEU A 87 6.22 3.77 6.28
CA LEU A 87 5.34 4.13 7.40
C LEU A 87 5.18 5.64 7.61
N ASN A 88 6.05 6.48 7.04
CA ASN A 88 6.10 7.91 7.35
C ASN A 88 6.13 8.84 6.13
N LYS A 89 6.31 8.32 4.91
CA LYS A 89 6.43 9.11 3.67
C LYS A 89 5.45 8.70 2.58
N TYR A 90 4.37 8.01 2.96
CA TYR A 90 3.38 7.45 2.05
C TYR A 90 2.42 8.49 1.42
N GLU A 91 2.40 9.73 1.91
CA GLU A 91 1.42 10.75 1.56
C GLU A 91 2.08 12.09 1.26
N ILE A 92 1.51 12.84 0.31
CA ILE A 92 1.84 14.25 0.00
C ILE A 92 0.53 14.97 -0.32
N GLU A 93 0.29 16.15 0.29
CA GLU A 93 -0.92 16.95 0.06
C GLU A 93 -2.23 16.13 0.16
N ASN A 94 -2.31 15.23 1.14
CA ASN A 94 -3.43 14.31 1.36
C ASN A 94 -3.64 13.24 0.27
N LYS A 95 -2.66 13.01 -0.59
CA LYS A 95 -2.68 11.98 -1.65
C LYS A 95 -1.65 10.92 -1.36
N PHE A 96 -2.08 9.67 -1.47
CA PHE A 96 -1.18 8.54 -1.38
C PHE A 96 -0.22 8.52 -2.57
N LYS A 97 1.07 8.29 -2.33
CA LYS A 97 2.11 8.47 -3.36
C LYS A 97 2.25 7.32 -4.34
N TRP A 98 1.88 6.11 -3.93
CA TRP A 98 2.19 4.89 -4.68
C TRP A 98 0.91 4.20 -5.13
N PHE A 99 0.90 3.74 -6.37
CA PHE A 99 -0.25 3.02 -6.89
C PHE A 99 -0.45 1.68 -6.17
N THR A 100 0.65 0.93 -6.00
CA THR A 100 0.65 -0.38 -5.34
C THR A 100 1.76 -0.48 -4.30
N VAL A 101 1.46 -1.14 -3.18
CA VAL A 101 2.44 -1.66 -2.22
C VAL A 101 2.17 -3.15 -1.97
N ASN A 102 3.19 -3.98 -2.14
CA ASN A 102 3.15 -5.39 -1.75
C ASN A 102 4.15 -5.65 -0.62
N LEU A 103 3.72 -6.40 0.38
CA LEU A 103 4.60 -7.01 1.37
C LEU A 103 4.65 -8.51 1.13
N ILE A 104 5.86 -9.01 0.97
CA ILE A 104 6.13 -10.37 0.50
C ILE A 104 6.88 -11.13 1.59
N ARG A 105 6.52 -12.39 1.80
CA ARG A 105 7.19 -13.34 2.70
C ARG A 105 7.43 -14.64 1.92
N TYR A 106 8.69 -15.04 1.79
CA TYR A 106 9.12 -16.24 1.08
C TYR A 106 8.58 -16.36 -0.35
N GLY A 107 8.45 -15.22 -1.04
CA GLY A 107 7.94 -15.15 -2.42
C GLY A 107 6.42 -14.99 -2.53
N GLU A 108 5.68 -15.12 -1.43
CA GLU A 108 4.22 -14.98 -1.41
C GLU A 108 3.80 -13.59 -0.93
N ILE A 109 2.81 -12.98 -1.59
CA ILE A 109 2.22 -11.71 -1.16
C ILE A 109 1.34 -11.97 0.06
N ILE A 110 1.70 -11.39 1.21
CA ILE A 110 0.92 -11.48 2.45
C ILE A 110 0.05 -10.24 2.69
N PHE A 111 0.39 -9.14 2.01
CA PHE A 111 -0.34 -7.89 2.03
C PHE A 111 -0.18 -7.21 0.67
N HIS A 112 -1.30 -6.90 0.05
CA HIS A 112 -1.43 -6.10 -1.15
C HIS A 112 -2.25 -4.85 -0.81
N SER A 113 -1.77 -3.70 -1.28
CA SER A 113 -2.50 -2.44 -1.29
C SER A 113 -2.44 -1.89 -2.71
N GLY A 114 -3.59 -1.72 -3.35
CA GLY A 114 -3.74 -1.18 -4.70
C GLY A 114 -4.56 0.12 -4.71
N HIS A 115 -4.66 0.71 -5.90
CA HIS A 115 -5.44 1.93 -6.16
C HIS A 115 -5.24 3.01 -5.10
N TRP A 116 -3.96 3.35 -4.84
CA TRP A 116 -3.59 4.41 -3.90
C TRP A 116 -4.10 4.16 -2.47
N ALA A 117 -3.93 2.92 -2.02
CA ALA A 117 -4.31 2.46 -0.68
C ALA A 117 -5.83 2.47 -0.41
N THR A 118 -6.64 2.27 -1.45
CA THR A 118 -8.09 2.11 -1.29
C THR A 118 -8.57 0.67 -1.43
N GLU A 119 -7.79 -0.19 -2.08
CA GLU A 119 -8.08 -1.61 -2.24
C GLU A 119 -7.00 -2.47 -1.61
N PHE A 120 -7.40 -3.53 -0.92
CA PHE A 120 -6.48 -4.39 -0.19
C PHE A 120 -6.82 -5.85 -0.41
N ALA A 121 -5.78 -6.68 -0.45
CA ALA A 121 -5.89 -8.13 -0.32
C ALA A 121 -4.86 -8.61 0.70
N VAL A 122 -5.31 -9.35 1.71
CA VAL A 122 -4.44 -9.80 2.81
C VAL A 122 -4.70 -11.26 3.15
N ASN A 123 -3.64 -11.95 3.53
CA ASN A 123 -3.71 -13.32 4.03
C ASN A 123 -3.72 -13.28 5.56
N ALA A 124 -4.91 -13.28 6.15
CA ALA A 124 -5.06 -13.31 7.61
C ALA A 124 -4.77 -14.71 8.17
N GLU A 125 -3.94 -14.77 9.21
CA GLU A 125 -3.51 -15.99 9.90
C GLU A 125 -4.57 -16.48 10.91
N SER A 126 -5.50 -15.62 11.35
CA SER A 126 -6.54 -15.98 12.32
C SER A 126 -7.81 -15.12 12.24
N ALA A 127 -8.88 -15.58 12.89
CA ALA A 127 -10.10 -14.79 13.08
C ALA A 127 -9.87 -13.55 13.95
N GLU A 128 -8.93 -13.60 14.89
CA GLU A 128 -8.55 -12.44 15.71
C GLU A 128 -7.87 -11.36 14.86
N GLU A 129 -6.97 -11.76 13.96
CA GLU A 129 -6.32 -10.84 13.01
C GLU A 129 -7.34 -10.22 12.05
N THR A 130 -8.34 -11.00 11.64
CA THR A 130 -9.46 -10.53 10.82
C THR A 130 -10.28 -9.47 11.53
N ALA A 131 -10.69 -9.75 12.77
CA ALA A 131 -11.43 -8.79 13.59
C ALA A 131 -10.60 -7.52 13.86
N TRP A 132 -9.29 -7.68 14.05
CA TRP A 132 -8.38 -6.55 14.20
C TRP A 132 -8.31 -5.70 12.92
N ILE A 133 -8.17 -6.30 11.72
CA ILE A 133 -8.19 -5.58 10.44
C ILE A 133 -9.47 -4.74 10.33
N GLN A 134 -10.63 -5.35 10.58
CA GLN A 134 -11.92 -4.65 10.55
C GLN A 134 -11.99 -3.48 11.54
N SER A 135 -11.32 -3.60 12.70
CA SER A 135 -11.30 -2.56 13.73
C SER A 135 -10.41 -1.36 13.40
N VAL A 136 -9.42 -1.52 12.52
CA VAL A 136 -8.47 -0.45 12.14
C VAL A 136 -8.80 0.21 10.81
N THR A 137 -9.67 -0.40 10.00
CA THR A 137 -10.21 0.18 8.76
C THR A 137 -11.37 1.14 9.03
N PRO A 138 -11.65 2.11 8.15
CA PRO A 138 -12.78 3.02 8.32
C PRO A 138 -14.14 2.32 8.37
N THR A 139 -15.10 2.97 9.02
CA THR A 139 -16.51 2.58 8.95
C THR A 139 -16.97 2.55 7.48
N ASN A 140 -17.79 1.56 7.11
CA ASN A 140 -18.24 1.30 5.74
C ASN A 140 -17.18 0.73 4.78
N THR A 141 -16.03 0.27 5.30
CA THR A 141 -15.13 -0.59 4.52
C THR A 141 -15.88 -1.85 4.08
N GLU A 142 -15.83 -2.16 2.79
CA GLU A 142 -16.46 -3.35 2.22
C GLU A 142 -15.50 -4.53 2.31
N PHE A 143 -15.97 -5.68 2.80
CA PHE A 143 -15.15 -6.87 2.99
C PHE A 143 -15.68 -8.07 2.19
N LEU A 144 -14.77 -8.79 1.55
CA LEU A 144 -15.00 -10.09 0.91
C LEU A 144 -14.07 -11.13 1.56
N PHE A 145 -14.64 -12.27 1.94
CA PHE A 145 -13.94 -13.36 2.64
C PHE A 145 -13.94 -14.62 1.78
N TYR A 146 -12.78 -15.26 1.65
CA TYR A 146 -12.59 -16.48 0.85
C TYR A 146 -12.04 -17.64 1.68
#